data_AF-A0A538JVF7-F1
#
_entry.id   AF-A0A538JVF7-F1
#
_cell.length_a   1.000
_cell.length_b   1.000
_cell.length_c   1.000
_cell.angle_alpha   90.00
_cell.angle_beta   90.00
_cell.angle_gamma   90.00
#
_symmetry.space_group_name_H-M   'P 1'
#
loop_
_entity.id
_entity.type
_entity.pdbx_description
1 polymer ?
#
loop_
_entity_poly.entity_id
_entity_poly.type
_entity_poly.pdbx_seq_one_letter_code
_entity_poly.pdbx_strand_id
1 'polypeptide(L)'
;MDGEVFDVRVEKGIPRVHSPHGEASVCVRTTRAAVRSVLAGRRTLADAVCADEVRVEGRLADLVTLLEALEAFVHGAVRCDEVAQLYDEFQNERVA
;
A
#
# COMPACT_ATOMS: atom_id res chain seq x y z
N MET A 1 3.70 -13.72 5.00
CA MET A 1 4.01 -12.33 5.37
C MET A 1 5.50 -12.23 5.54
N ASP A 2 6.10 -11.15 5.06
CA ASP A 2 7.57 -11.08 4.88
C ASP A 2 8.28 -10.46 6.10
N GLY A 3 7.56 -10.32 7.23
CA GLY A 3 8.09 -9.83 8.50
C GLY A 3 8.24 -8.30 8.60
N GLU A 4 8.04 -7.59 7.50
CA GLU A 4 8.09 -6.13 7.45
C GLU A 4 6.81 -5.50 8.00
N VAL A 5 6.96 -4.55 8.92
CA VAL A 5 5.86 -3.84 9.56
C VAL A 5 6.19 -2.35 9.60
N PHE A 6 5.26 -1.53 9.13
CA PHE A 6 5.37 -0.08 9.12
C PHE A 6 4.04 0.54 9.50
N ASP A 7 4.10 1.67 10.21
CA ASP A 7 2.91 2.49 10.46
C ASP A 7 2.91 3.69 9.52
N VAL A 8 1.75 3.96 8.92
CA VAL A 8 1.53 5.19 8.14
C VAL A 8 0.64 6.10 8.97
N ARG A 9 1.13 7.30 9.30
CA ARG A 9 0.38 8.31 10.05
C ARG A 9 0.36 9.63 9.29
N VAL A 10 -0.75 10.35 9.40
CA VAL A 10 -0.87 11.69 8.83
C VAL A 10 -0.41 12.70 9.87
N GLU A 11 0.70 13.37 9.62
CA GLU A 11 1.23 14.44 10.46
C GLU A 11 1.11 15.77 9.72
N LYS A 12 0.33 16.71 10.25
CA LYS A 12 0.08 18.03 9.63
C LYS A 12 -0.43 17.90 8.17
N GLY A 13 -1.27 16.91 7.90
CA GLY A 13 -1.84 16.64 6.57
C GLY A 13 -0.93 15.86 5.62
N ILE A 14 0.26 15.43 6.06
CA ILE A 14 1.23 14.72 5.22
C ILE A 14 1.36 13.28 5.74
N PRO A 15 1.15 12.24 4.91
CA PRO A 15 1.41 10.86 5.30
C PRO A 15 2.91 10.64 5.52
N ARG A 16 3.25 10.00 6.63
CA ARG A 16 4.62 9.64 7.01
C ARG A 16 4.68 8.19 7.43
N VAL A 17 5.78 7.53 7.04
CA VAL A 17 6.10 6.15 7.44
C VAL A 17 6.91 6.19 8.73
N HIS A 18 6.53 5.37 9.70
CA HIS A 18 7.18 5.24 11.00
C HIS A 18 7.45 3.78 11.34
N SER A 19 8.38 3.58 12.27
CA SER A 19 8.43 2.33 13.01
C SER A 19 7.08 2.11 13.72
N PRO A 20 6.57 0.86 13.73
CA PRO A 20 5.26 0.56 14.29
C PRO A 20 5.19 0.96 15.76
N HIS A 21 4.15 1.70 16.14
CA HIS A 21 3.94 2.19 17.50
C HIS A 21 2.45 2.40 17.81
N GLY A 22 1.95 1.61 18.75
CA GLY A 22 0.55 1.69 19.21
C GLY A 22 -0.39 0.80 18.40
N GLU A 23 -1.68 1.10 18.48
CA GLU A 23 -2.74 0.38 17.75
C GLU A 23 -3.12 1.15 16.48
N ALA A 24 -3.05 0.49 15.33
CA ALA A 24 -3.38 1.09 14.05
C ALA A 24 -4.91 1.09 13.83
N SER A 25 -5.45 2.19 13.28
CA SER A 25 -6.88 2.29 12.92
C SER A 25 -7.27 1.30 11.81
N VAL A 26 -6.31 0.97 10.94
CA VAL A 26 -6.43 -0.07 9.91
C VAL A 26 -5.14 -0.88 9.85
N CYS A 27 -5.25 -2.20 9.85
CA CYS A 27 -4.16 -3.14 9.66
C CYS A 27 -4.27 -3.77 8.27
N VAL A 28 -3.25 -3.58 7.42
CA VAL A 28 -3.13 -4.26 6.13
C VAL A 28 -2.05 -5.32 6.23
N ARG A 29 -2.43 -6.59 6.07
CA ARG A 29 -1.52 -7.73 6.05
C ARG A 29 -1.37 -8.23 4.64
N THR A 30 -0.14 -8.31 4.16
CA THR A 30 0.17 -8.74 2.79
C THR A 30 1.59 -9.33 2.71
N THR A 31 2.00 -9.71 1.50
CA THR A 31 3.37 -10.07 1.17
C THR A 31 3.90 -9.15 0.08
N ARG A 32 5.21 -8.97 0.02
CA ARG A 32 5.92 -8.31 -1.08
C ARG A 32 5.56 -8.96 -2.42
N ALA A 33 5.38 -10.28 -2.44
CA ALA A 33 4.94 -11.01 -3.63
C ALA A 33 3.55 -10.55 -4.10
N ALA A 34 2.56 -10.48 -3.19
CA ALA A 34 1.21 -10.01 -3.49
C ALA A 34 1.21 -8.54 -3.95
N VAL A 35 1.91 -7.65 -3.22
CA VAL A 35 2.08 -6.24 -3.61
C VAL A 35 2.64 -6.12 -5.02
N ARG A 36 3.71 -6.86 -5.34
CA ARG A 36 4.31 -6.85 -6.68
C ARG A 36 3.38 -7.42 -7.75
N SER A 37 2.59 -8.43 -7.43
CA SER A 37 1.64 -9.00 -8.38
C SER A 37 0.53 -8.02 -8.73
N VAL A 38 0.03 -7.30 -7.73
CA VAL A 38 -0.99 -6.25 -7.91
C VAL A 38 -0.43 -5.06 -8.69
N LEU A 39 0.74 -4.54 -8.30
CA LEU A 39 1.35 -3.39 -8.98
C LEU A 39 1.72 -3.68 -10.43
N ALA A 40 2.14 -4.90 -10.75
CA ALA A 40 2.47 -5.30 -12.11
C ALA A 40 1.23 -5.65 -12.97
N GLY A 41 0.01 -5.51 -12.45
CA GLY A 41 -1.23 -5.86 -13.14
C GLY A 41 -1.39 -7.36 -13.42
N ARG A 42 -0.54 -8.22 -12.83
CA ARG A 42 -0.64 -9.69 -12.97
C ARG A 42 -1.81 -10.25 -12.19
N ARG A 43 -2.30 -9.51 -11.19
CA ARG A 43 -3.45 -9.83 -10.35
C ARG A 43 -4.18 -8.55 -9.99
N THR A 44 -5.51 -8.60 -9.86
CA THR A 44 -6.27 -7.47 -9.33
C THR A 44 -6.20 -7.44 -7.79
N LEU A 45 -6.37 -6.26 -7.19
CA LEU A 45 -6.44 -6.15 -5.73
C LEU A 45 -7.63 -6.95 -5.16
N ALA A 46 -8.78 -6.95 -5.86
CA ALA A 46 -9.96 -7.72 -5.47
C ALA A 46 -9.66 -9.22 -5.41
N ASP A 47 -8.98 -9.77 -6.43
CA ASP A 47 -8.60 -11.19 -6.44
C ASP A 47 -7.60 -11.52 -5.33
N ALA A 48 -6.71 -10.59 -4.98
CA ALA A 48 -5.75 -10.76 -3.89
C ALA A 48 -6.44 -10.75 -2.52
N VAL A 49 -7.49 -9.93 -2.34
CA VAL A 49 -8.33 -9.94 -1.13
C VAL A 49 -9.13 -11.23 -1.04
N CYS A 50 -9.81 -11.64 -2.12
CA CYS A 50 -10.61 -12.87 -2.15
C CYS A 50 -9.78 -14.13 -1.87
N ALA A 51 -8.47 -14.12 -2.18
CA ALA A 51 -7.56 -15.23 -1.90
C ALA A 51 -6.75 -15.07 -0.61
N ASP A 52 -7.13 -14.14 0.27
CA ASP A 52 -6.46 -13.90 1.55
C ASP A 52 -4.97 -13.48 1.45
N GLU A 53 -4.51 -13.06 0.26
CA GLU A 53 -3.16 -12.55 0.05
C GLU A 53 -3.01 -11.11 0.52
N VAL A 54 -4.12 -10.36 0.54
CA VAL A 54 -4.25 -9.05 1.15
C VAL A 54 -5.41 -9.10 2.14
N ARG A 55 -5.13 -8.93 3.42
CA ARG A 55 -6.15 -8.83 4.47
C ARG A 55 -6.16 -7.41 5.02
N VAL A 56 -7.35 -6.83 5.14
CA VAL A 56 -7.54 -5.48 5.67
C VAL A 56 -8.52 -5.56 6.83
N GLU A 57 -8.09 -5.10 8.00
CA GLU A 57 -8.87 -5.14 9.24
C GLU A 57 -8.91 -3.74 9.86
N GLY A 58 -10.06 -3.30 10.34
CA GLY A 58 -10.24 -1.97 10.94
C GLY A 58 -11.72 -1.64 11.12
N ARG A 59 -12.03 -0.44 11.64
CA ARG A 59 -13.42 0.02 11.71
C ARG A 59 -13.87 0.41 10.30
N LEU A 60 -15.13 0.12 9.96
CA LEU A 60 -15.68 0.40 8.61
C LEU A 60 -15.42 1.84 8.14
N ALA A 61 -15.59 2.83 9.02
CA ALA A 61 -15.32 4.23 8.69
C ALA A 61 -13.86 4.45 8.27
N ASP A 62 -12.91 3.87 9.01
CA ASP A 62 -11.48 3.99 8.71
C ASP A 62 -11.11 3.23 7.41
N LEU A 63 -11.78 2.12 7.12
CA LEU A 63 -11.61 1.38 5.86
C LEU A 63 -12.05 2.19 4.64
N VAL A 64 -13.19 2.90 4.74
CA VAL A 64 -13.67 3.81 3.68
C VAL A 64 -12.68 4.95 3.48
N THR A 65 -12.20 5.57 4.56
CA THR A 65 -11.18 6.63 4.47
C THR A 65 -9.88 6.13 3.85
N LEU A 66 -9.44 4.90 4.16
CA LEU A 66 -8.27 4.30 3.52
C LEU A 66 -8.48 4.14 2.01
N LEU A 67 -9.66 3.66 1.58
CA LEU A 67 -9.99 3.50 0.17
C LEU A 67 -9.94 4.83 -0.58
N GLU A 68 -10.62 5.86 -0.06
CA GLU A 68 -10.63 7.21 -0.64
C GLU A 68 -9.20 7.78 -0.78
N ALA A 69 -8.36 7.58 0.24
CA ALA A 69 -6.97 8.02 0.22
C ALA A 69 -6.14 7.27 -0.84
N LEU A 70 -6.36 5.96 -1.00
CA LEU A 70 -5.68 5.16 -2.03
C LEU A 70 -6.12 5.56 -3.44
N GLU A 71 -7.41 5.82 -3.66
CA GLU A 71 -7.92 6.31 -4.95
C GLU A 71 -7.32 7.67 -5.31
N ALA A 72 -7.29 8.60 -4.34
CA ALA A 72 -6.65 9.90 -4.51
C ALA A 72 -5.15 9.77 -4.84
N PHE A 73 -4.44 8.88 -4.14
CA PHE A 73 -3.03 8.59 -4.42
C PHE A 73 -2.84 8.05 -5.83
N VAL A 74 -3.60 7.04 -6.26
CA VAL A 74 -3.50 6.47 -7.61
C VAL A 74 -3.79 7.54 -8.66
N HIS A 75 -4.81 8.37 -8.45
CA HIS A 75 -5.12 9.48 -9.35
C HIS A 75 -4.00 10.50 -9.47
N GLY A 76 -3.25 10.77 -8.39
CA GLY A 76 -2.06 11.62 -8.42
C GLY A 76 -0.87 10.93 -9.10
N ALA A 77 -0.61 9.68 -8.73
CA ALA A 77 0.49 8.86 -9.22
C ALA A 77 0.48 8.71 -10.75
N VAL A 78 -0.68 8.44 -11.36
CA VAL A 78 -0.80 8.31 -12.82
C VAL A 78 -0.57 9.61 -13.59
N ARG A 79 -0.44 10.76 -12.91
CA ARG A 79 -0.21 12.08 -13.50
C ARG A 79 1.17 12.66 -13.20
N CYS A 80 2.03 11.92 -12.48
CA CYS A 80 3.33 12.38 -12.02
C CYS A 80 4.43 11.50 -12.63
N ASP A 81 5.21 12.06 -13.55
CA ASP A 81 6.26 11.33 -14.27
C ASP A 81 7.36 10.83 -13.30
N GLU A 82 7.61 11.55 -12.21
CA GLU A 82 8.56 11.15 -11.16
C GLU A 82 8.10 9.88 -10.43
N VAL A 83 6.79 9.62 -10.34
CA VAL A 83 6.28 8.38 -9.73
C VAL A 83 6.54 7.19 -10.65
N ALA A 84 6.49 7.38 -11.97
CA ALA A 84 6.89 6.33 -12.92
C ALA A 84 8.38 5.99 -12.77
N GLN A 85 9.25 6.99 -12.63
CA GLN A 85 10.68 6.79 -12.37
C GLN A 85 10.92 6.05 -11.05
N LEU A 86 10.23 6.43 -9.98
CA LEU A 86 10.34 5.75 -8.68
C LEU A 86 9.90 4.29 -8.76
N TYR A 87 8.87 4.00 -9.57
CA TYR A 87 8.43 2.62 -9.80
C TYR A 87 9.48 1.82 -10.56
N ASP A 88 10.11 2.41 -11.58
CA ASP A 88 11.22 1.78 -12.31
C ASP A 88 12.42 1.49 -11.40
N GLU A 89 12.80 2.45 -10.54
CA GLU A 89 13.84 2.26 -9.52
C GLU A 89 13.51 1.09 -8.57
N PHE A 90 12.27 1.03 -8.07
CA PHE A 90 11.80 -0.08 -7.23
C PHE A 90 11.84 -1.44 -7.95
N GLN A 91 11.61 -1.48 -9.28
CA GLN A 91 11.82 -2.71 -10.05
C GLN A 91 13.31 -3.05 -10.21
N ASN A 92 14.19 -2.04 -10.28
CA ASN A 92 15.62 -2.19 -10.55
C ASN A 92 16.48 -2.48 -9.30
N GLU A 93 16.06 -2.09 -8.10
CA GLU A 93 16.66 -2.53 -6.82
C GLU A 93 16.70 -4.07 -6.67
N ARG A 94 16.02 -4.80 -7.57
CA ARG A 94 16.06 -6.26 -7.67
C ARG A 94 17.29 -6.85 -8.37
N VAL A 95 18.10 -6.05 -9.07
CA VAL A 95 19.23 -6.55 -9.89
C VAL A 95 20.59 -6.37 -9.19
N ALA A 96 20.64 -5.61 -8.09
CA ALA A 96 21.83 -5.37 -7.28
C ALA A 96 21.96 -6.34 -6.09
#